data_AF-A0A1A2B7V8-F1
#
_entry.id   AF-A0A1A2B7V8-F1
#
_cell.length_a   1.000
_cell.length_b   1.000
_cell.length_c   1.000
_cell.angle_alpha   90.00
_cell.angle_beta   90.00
_cell.angle_gamma   90.00
#
_symmetry.space_group_name_H-M   'P 1'
#
loop_
_entity.id
_entity.type
_entity.pdbx_description
1 polymer ?
#
loop_
_entity_poly.entity_id
_entity_poly.type
_entity_poly.pdbx_seq_one_letter_code
_entity_poly.pdbx_strand_id
1 'polypeptide(L)'
;MSDTVKVSVDRNSVAMGDDVDSHREFWVFPASATVDDLLVEISSHYVPGVAGPAGWRVHLGIRRDEQQQIGLIYTRDDLGRQDQICRLYPGERTLGELARWTGLPELEVYASYLTYDQARPMALDEVAGGATCTGSRPVKLESEAAADAKRDWVMMRELDRRASAVSDARRDWVRANLLAAPPPWIEIFIARNFHYLTDLHCPASMTLAANMLGINESSGEQLAARANVDVRSDIVILAMVLAAFEWGAQRDTWRVGERPYCKAYLELLAHCGYRLSPIEHVMAGHISIEELKLSATDTARLDRIRQLRDQQYQLRMNRYYAKTLSDEQYRAAIESVHAELSSLGELPGPM
;
A
#
# COMPACT_ATOMS: atom_id res chain seq x y z
N MET A 1 18.55 0.45 31.75
CA MET A 1 17.14 0.07 31.50
C MET A 1 17.14 -1.45 31.46
N SER A 2 16.28 -2.11 32.25
CA SER A 2 16.34 -3.56 32.43
C SER A 2 16.24 -4.28 31.09
N ASP A 3 17.26 -5.06 30.75
CA ASP A 3 17.39 -5.80 29.50
C ASP A 3 16.49 -7.05 29.45
N THR A 4 15.33 -6.94 30.10
CA THR A 4 14.40 -8.03 30.36
C THR A 4 12.97 -7.60 30.11
N VAL A 5 12.15 -8.56 29.68
CA VAL A 5 10.72 -8.41 29.44
C VAL A 5 9.99 -9.30 30.44
N LYS A 6 9.04 -8.71 31.15
CA LYS A 6 8.09 -9.47 31.98
C LYS A 6 7.00 -10.01 31.06
N VAL A 7 6.69 -11.28 31.23
CA VAL A 7 5.64 -11.96 30.46
C VAL A 7 4.66 -12.55 31.46
N SER A 8 3.41 -12.11 31.42
CA SER A 8 2.34 -12.77 32.17
C SER A 8 1.65 -13.74 31.24
N VAL A 9 1.69 -15.04 31.55
CA VAL A 9 1.07 -16.09 30.74
C VAL A 9 -0.13 -16.68 31.48
N ASP A 10 -1.21 -16.96 30.76
CA ASP A 10 -2.38 -17.65 31.29
C ASP A 10 -2.93 -18.64 30.23
N ARG A 11 -3.77 -19.62 30.64
CA ARG A 11 -4.34 -20.62 29.72
C ARG A 11 -5.78 -21.02 30.03
N ASN A 12 -6.46 -21.49 29.00
CA ASN A 12 -7.73 -22.20 29.13
C ASN A 12 -7.58 -23.48 29.96
N SER A 13 -8.66 -23.84 30.64
CA SER A 13 -8.82 -25.13 31.31
C SER A 13 -9.15 -26.24 30.32
N VAL A 14 -8.57 -27.43 30.54
CA VAL A 14 -8.73 -28.58 29.62
C VAL A 14 -9.72 -29.63 30.13
N ALA A 15 -10.01 -29.64 31.44
CA ALA A 15 -10.95 -30.57 32.06
C ALA A 15 -11.62 -29.97 33.30
N MET A 16 -12.71 -30.60 33.76
CA MET A 16 -13.37 -30.24 35.00
C MET A 16 -12.38 -30.37 36.18
N GLY A 17 -12.16 -29.27 36.90
CA GLY A 17 -11.26 -29.23 38.04
C GLY A 17 -9.81 -28.82 37.72
N ASP A 18 -9.48 -28.59 36.44
CA ASP A 18 -8.20 -27.94 36.07
C ASP A 18 -8.20 -26.47 36.51
N ASP A 19 -9.37 -25.83 36.55
CA ASP A 19 -9.61 -24.43 36.95
C ASP A 19 -9.72 -24.19 38.46
N VAL A 20 -9.38 -25.17 39.30
CA VAL A 20 -9.44 -25.00 40.76
C VAL A 20 -8.43 -23.95 41.24
N ASP A 21 -7.29 -23.86 40.56
CA ASP A 21 -6.27 -22.85 40.77
C ASP A 21 -6.11 -21.97 39.52
N SER A 22 -5.66 -20.74 39.72
CA SER A 22 -5.31 -19.85 38.61
C SER A 22 -4.13 -20.43 37.83
N HIS A 23 -4.27 -20.61 36.52
CA HIS A 23 -3.15 -21.02 35.66
C HIS A 23 -2.15 -19.90 35.39
N ARG A 24 -2.46 -18.67 35.77
CA ARG A 24 -1.62 -17.50 35.49
C ARG A 24 -0.23 -17.64 36.10
N GLU A 25 0.80 -17.54 35.26
CA GLU A 25 2.21 -17.50 35.63
C GLU A 25 2.87 -16.18 35.20
N PHE A 26 4.01 -15.89 35.80
CA PHE A 26 4.80 -14.68 35.55
C PHE A 26 6.24 -15.07 35.25
N TRP A 27 6.68 -14.79 34.03
CA TRP A 27 8.00 -15.15 33.52
C TRP A 27 8.83 -13.91 33.25
N VAL A 28 10.15 -14.09 33.23
CA VAL A 28 11.10 -13.03 32.90
C VAL A 28 12.04 -13.56 31.82
N PHE A 29 11.99 -12.92 30.65
CA PHE A 29 12.87 -13.24 29.54
C PHE A 29 13.91 -12.12 29.34
N PRO A 30 15.10 -12.43 28.80
CA PRO A 30 15.93 -11.42 28.16
C PRO A 30 15.14 -10.69 27.06
N ALA A 31 15.39 -9.40 26.85
CA ALA A 31 14.73 -8.64 25.78
C ALA A 31 15.07 -9.17 24.37
N SER A 32 16.20 -9.86 24.24
CA SER A 32 16.65 -10.55 23.02
C SER A 32 15.99 -11.91 22.78
N ALA A 33 15.27 -12.45 23.78
CA ALA A 33 14.49 -13.67 23.57
C ALA A 33 13.46 -13.44 22.47
N THR A 34 13.14 -14.51 21.77
CA THR A 34 12.34 -14.49 20.56
C THR A 34 10.94 -15.05 20.79
N VAL A 35 10.07 -14.87 19.80
CA VAL A 35 8.77 -15.54 19.77
C VAL A 35 8.94 -17.06 19.80
N ASP A 36 9.98 -17.61 19.15
CA ASP A 36 10.24 -19.05 19.15
C ASP A 36 10.60 -19.56 20.55
N ASP A 37 11.44 -18.82 21.30
CA ASP A 37 11.76 -19.16 22.69
C ASP A 37 10.51 -19.20 23.57
N LEU A 38 9.63 -18.21 23.43
CA LEU A 38 8.35 -18.16 24.15
C LEU A 38 7.43 -19.33 23.81
N LEU A 39 7.29 -19.67 22.52
CA LEU A 39 6.43 -20.78 22.09
C LEU A 39 6.97 -22.14 22.54
N VAL A 40 8.29 -22.33 22.54
CA VAL A 40 8.93 -23.55 23.04
C VAL A 40 8.70 -23.71 24.54
N GLU A 41 8.83 -22.63 25.33
CA GLU A 41 8.59 -22.67 26.77
C GLU A 41 7.13 -23.01 27.08
N ILE A 42 6.20 -22.37 26.36
CA ILE A 42 4.77 -22.66 26.50
C ILE A 42 4.47 -24.13 26.19
N SER A 43 5.00 -24.66 25.08
CA SER A 43 4.78 -26.05 24.65
C SER A 43 5.36 -27.06 25.65
N SER A 44 6.59 -26.83 26.09
CA SER A 44 7.38 -27.84 26.81
C SER A 44 7.06 -27.86 28.31
N HIS A 45 6.60 -26.74 28.87
CA HIS A 45 6.58 -26.55 30.32
C HIS A 45 5.28 -26.00 30.88
N TYR A 46 4.40 -25.41 30.06
CA TYR A 46 3.22 -24.72 30.57
C TYR A 46 1.89 -25.36 30.16
N VAL A 47 1.71 -25.62 28.87
CA VAL A 47 0.47 -26.22 28.40
C VAL A 47 0.45 -27.73 28.66
N PRO A 48 -0.63 -28.27 29.24
CA PRO A 48 -0.69 -29.70 29.48
C PRO A 48 -0.89 -30.47 28.17
N GLY A 49 -0.31 -31.65 28.16
CA GLY A 49 -0.64 -32.70 27.23
C GLY A 49 -2.08 -33.15 27.36
N VAL A 50 -2.81 -33.23 26.25
CA VAL A 50 -4.20 -33.71 26.26
C VAL A 50 -4.37 -34.86 25.28
N ALA A 51 -5.11 -35.88 25.71
CA ALA A 51 -5.36 -37.04 24.87
C ALA A 51 -6.30 -36.71 23.70
N GLY A 52 -5.91 -37.12 22.50
CA GLY A 52 -6.66 -36.91 21.26
C GLY A 52 -6.14 -35.71 20.45
N PRO A 53 -6.85 -35.28 19.40
CA PRO A 53 -6.51 -34.07 18.65
C PRO A 53 -6.71 -32.83 19.55
N ALA A 54 -5.60 -32.33 20.09
CA ALA A 54 -5.56 -31.22 21.02
C ALA A 54 -4.52 -30.19 20.57
N GLY A 55 -4.77 -28.93 20.93
CA GLY A 55 -3.87 -27.86 20.56
C GLY A 55 -4.16 -26.57 21.30
N TRP A 56 -3.30 -25.60 21.10
CA TRP A 56 -3.30 -24.33 21.80
C TRP A 56 -3.08 -23.22 20.80
N ARG A 57 -3.94 -22.21 20.86
CA ARG A 57 -3.74 -20.95 20.17
C ARG A 57 -3.18 -19.95 21.16
N VAL A 58 -1.96 -19.51 20.92
CA VAL A 58 -1.24 -18.55 21.75
C VAL A 58 -1.43 -17.15 21.17
N HIS A 59 -1.87 -16.21 22.00
CA HIS A 59 -2.08 -14.82 21.61
C HIS A 59 -1.53 -13.83 22.64
N LEU A 60 -1.21 -12.62 22.17
CA LEU A 60 -0.87 -11.48 23.00
C LEU A 60 -2.15 -10.75 23.44
N GLY A 61 -2.20 -10.37 24.71
CA GLY A 61 -3.32 -9.66 25.35
C GLY A 61 -4.41 -10.59 25.88
N ILE A 62 -4.97 -10.25 27.04
CA ILE A 62 -6.08 -11.02 27.66
C ILE A 62 -7.49 -10.56 27.25
N ARG A 63 -7.60 -9.38 26.63
CA ARG A 63 -8.87 -8.79 26.21
C ARG A 63 -9.22 -9.18 24.78
N ARG A 64 -10.39 -9.82 24.56
CA ARG A 64 -10.82 -10.39 23.27
C ARG A 64 -10.75 -9.43 22.08
N ASP A 65 -10.87 -8.12 22.34
CA ASP A 65 -10.83 -7.00 21.41
C ASP A 65 -9.40 -6.62 20.94
N GLU A 66 -8.36 -7.09 21.64
CA GLU A 66 -6.95 -6.73 21.40
C GLU A 66 -6.06 -7.95 21.13
N GLN A 67 -6.65 -9.14 21.02
CA GLN A 67 -5.90 -10.39 20.87
C GLN A 67 -5.20 -10.53 19.53
N GLN A 68 -3.90 -10.75 19.57
CA GLN A 68 -3.10 -11.05 18.38
C GLN A 68 -2.46 -12.42 18.48
N GLN A 69 -2.75 -13.28 17.52
CA GLN A 69 -2.24 -14.65 17.52
C GLN A 69 -0.78 -14.67 17.09
N ILE A 70 0.07 -15.26 17.94
CA ILE A 70 1.51 -15.40 17.66
C ILE A 70 1.87 -16.81 17.21
N GLY A 71 1.09 -17.82 17.58
CA GLY A 71 1.30 -19.19 17.14
C GLY A 71 0.19 -20.16 17.51
N LEU A 72 0.27 -21.34 16.92
CA LEU A 72 -0.52 -22.52 17.24
C LEU A 72 0.42 -23.64 17.67
N ILE A 73 0.11 -24.34 18.75
CA ILE A 73 0.84 -25.50 19.25
C ILE A 73 -0.11 -26.69 19.16
N TYR A 74 0.25 -27.72 18.43
CA TYR A 74 -0.52 -28.95 18.29
C TYR A 74 0.14 -30.05 19.10
N THR A 75 -0.62 -30.61 20.04
CA THR A 75 -0.13 -31.64 20.96
C THR A 75 -0.78 -32.98 20.61
N ARG A 76 -0.01 -34.07 20.73
CA ARG A 76 -0.45 -35.44 20.44
C ARG A 76 0.16 -36.41 21.45
N ASP A 77 -0.03 -36.06 22.72
CA ASP A 77 0.42 -36.83 23.87
C ASP A 77 -0.13 -38.26 23.86
N ASP A 78 -1.35 -38.45 23.36
CA ASP A 78 -1.95 -39.76 23.16
C ASP A 78 -1.10 -40.71 22.30
N LEU A 79 -0.29 -40.17 21.40
CA LEU A 79 0.58 -40.91 20.50
C LEU A 79 2.07 -40.75 20.81
N GLY A 80 2.43 -40.04 21.89
CA GLY A 80 3.82 -39.73 22.24
C GLY A 80 4.60 -39.02 21.12
N ARG A 81 3.91 -38.24 20.29
CA ARG A 81 4.53 -37.49 19.19
C ARG A 81 5.03 -36.15 19.70
N GLN A 82 6.11 -35.68 19.10
CA GLN A 82 6.61 -34.32 19.34
C GLN A 82 5.56 -33.28 18.90
N ASP A 83 5.43 -32.23 19.71
CA ASP A 83 4.53 -31.11 19.43
C ASP A 83 4.89 -30.43 18.10
N GLN A 84 3.86 -29.94 17.41
CA GLN A 84 4.03 -29.20 16.16
C GLN A 84 3.64 -27.74 16.38
N ILE A 85 4.52 -26.82 16.01
CA ILE A 85 4.30 -25.38 16.18
C ILE A 85 4.10 -24.72 14.81
N CYS A 86 3.01 -23.98 14.66
CA CYS A 86 2.76 -23.10 13.51
C CYS A 86 2.93 -21.64 13.95
N ARG A 87 3.91 -20.96 13.35
CA ARG A 87 4.23 -19.56 13.65
C ARG A 87 3.33 -18.63 12.84
N LEU A 88 2.70 -17.67 13.51
CA LEU A 88 1.92 -16.60 12.88
C LEU A 88 2.68 -15.27 12.87
N TYR A 89 3.77 -15.19 13.64
CA TYR A 89 4.74 -14.09 13.63
C TYR A 89 6.11 -14.59 13.16
N PRO A 90 6.98 -13.70 12.62
CA PRO A 90 8.36 -14.05 12.35
C PRO A 90 9.05 -14.55 13.63
N GLY A 91 9.64 -15.74 13.57
CA GLY A 91 10.28 -16.36 14.73
C GLY A 91 11.45 -15.54 15.28
N GLU A 92 12.15 -14.78 14.44
CA GLU A 92 13.27 -13.90 14.81
C GLU A 92 12.86 -12.64 15.58
N ARG A 93 11.55 -12.34 15.64
CA ARG A 93 11.06 -11.14 16.32
C ARG A 93 11.30 -11.26 17.82
N THR A 94 11.89 -10.23 18.41
CA THR A 94 12.25 -10.25 19.83
C THR A 94 11.08 -9.85 20.73
N LEU A 95 11.05 -10.38 21.95
CA LEU A 95 10.05 -10.02 22.96
C LEU A 95 10.18 -8.54 23.36
N GLY A 96 11.39 -7.98 23.33
CA GLY A 96 11.62 -6.55 23.57
C GLY A 96 10.99 -5.65 22.51
N GLU A 97 11.02 -6.05 21.24
CA GLU A 97 10.29 -5.35 20.17
C GLU A 97 8.78 -5.46 20.33
N LEU A 98 8.28 -6.65 20.69
CA LEU A 98 6.85 -6.86 20.93
C LEU A 98 6.34 -6.00 22.09
N ALA A 99 7.06 -5.97 23.22
CA ALA A 99 6.69 -5.14 24.37
C ALA A 99 6.68 -3.64 24.05
N ARG A 100 7.65 -3.15 23.28
CA ARG A 100 7.65 -1.75 22.81
C ARG A 100 6.47 -1.44 21.90
N TRP A 101 6.10 -2.41 21.06
CA TRP A 101 5.03 -2.23 20.09
C TRP A 101 3.64 -2.26 20.72
N THR A 102 3.42 -3.10 21.74
CA THR A 102 2.16 -3.11 22.51
C THR A 102 2.05 -1.91 23.45
N GLY A 103 3.17 -1.25 23.78
CA GLY A 103 3.19 -0.11 24.70
C GLY A 103 2.90 -0.49 26.16
N LEU A 104 2.84 -1.78 26.46
CA LEU A 104 2.55 -2.30 27.79
C LEU A 104 3.86 -2.57 28.56
N PRO A 105 3.87 -2.32 29.88
CA PRO A 105 5.04 -2.61 30.72
C PRO A 105 5.31 -4.11 30.90
N GLU A 106 4.32 -4.94 30.58
CA GLU A 106 4.34 -6.40 30.66
C GLU A 106 3.66 -6.99 29.43
N LEU A 107 4.25 -8.05 28.88
CA LEU A 107 3.68 -8.77 27.76
C LEU A 107 2.67 -9.77 28.29
N GLU A 108 1.39 -9.53 28.07
CA GLU A 108 0.35 -10.49 28.40
C GLU A 108 0.23 -11.54 27.29
N VAL A 109 0.25 -12.81 27.66
CA VAL A 109 0.18 -13.96 26.77
C VAL A 109 -0.93 -14.88 27.25
N TYR A 110 -1.76 -15.36 26.35
CA TYR A 110 -2.84 -16.28 26.69
C TYR A 110 -2.90 -17.45 25.71
N ALA A 111 -2.95 -18.66 26.26
CA ALA A 111 -3.06 -19.91 25.52
C ALA A 111 -4.50 -20.44 25.57
N SER A 112 -5.24 -20.23 24.49
CA SER A 112 -6.60 -20.77 24.34
C SER A 112 -6.59 -22.19 23.80
N TYR A 113 -7.35 -23.06 24.43
CA TYR A 113 -7.45 -24.48 24.11
C TYR A 113 -8.30 -24.71 22.84
N LEU A 114 -7.79 -25.54 21.94
CA LEU A 114 -8.42 -26.01 20.72
C LEU A 114 -8.83 -27.48 20.91
N THR A 115 -10.00 -27.85 20.42
CA THR A 115 -10.52 -29.22 20.52
C THR A 115 -10.98 -29.75 19.18
N TYR A 116 -10.99 -31.09 19.05
CA TYR A 116 -11.52 -31.81 17.90
C TYR A 116 -10.88 -31.35 16.58
N ASP A 117 -11.69 -31.05 15.56
CA ASP A 117 -11.22 -30.65 14.24
C ASP A 117 -10.47 -29.31 14.24
N GLN A 118 -10.62 -28.47 15.26
CA GLN A 118 -9.89 -27.19 15.35
C GLN A 118 -8.43 -27.37 15.76
N ALA A 119 -8.12 -28.50 16.40
CA ALA A 119 -6.82 -28.83 16.97
C ALA A 119 -6.02 -29.79 16.10
N ARG A 120 -6.54 -30.17 14.93
CA ARG A 120 -5.89 -31.11 14.05
C ARG A 120 -5.47 -30.41 12.75
N PRO A 121 -4.16 -30.38 12.42
CA PRO A 121 -3.74 -30.03 11.08
C PRO A 121 -4.39 -31.00 10.08
N MET A 122 -5.17 -30.46 9.15
CA MET A 122 -5.85 -31.24 8.11
C MET A 122 -5.14 -31.07 6.77
N ALA A 123 -5.06 -32.16 6.02
CA ALA A 123 -4.56 -32.11 4.65
C ALA A 123 -5.62 -31.52 3.71
N LEU A 124 -5.19 -30.91 2.60
CA LEU A 124 -6.12 -30.25 1.67
C LEU A 124 -7.12 -31.22 1.04
N ASP A 125 -6.69 -32.44 0.72
CA ASP A 125 -7.52 -33.52 0.17
C ASP A 125 -8.58 -34.00 1.17
N GLU A 126 -8.21 -34.09 2.44
CA GLU A 126 -9.13 -34.38 3.54
C GLU A 126 -10.22 -33.30 3.67
N VAL A 127 -9.83 -32.02 3.62
CA VAL A 127 -10.79 -30.92 3.66
C VAL A 127 -11.67 -30.91 2.41
N ALA A 128 -11.08 -31.09 1.22
CA ALA A 128 -11.79 -31.06 -0.05
C ALA A 128 -12.77 -32.24 -0.22
N GLY A 129 -12.46 -33.40 0.35
CA GLY A 129 -13.34 -34.58 0.36
C GLY A 129 -14.35 -34.60 1.51
N GLY A 130 -14.24 -33.67 2.47
CA GLY A 130 -15.10 -33.59 3.64
C GLY A 130 -16.52 -33.11 3.32
N ALA A 131 -17.49 -33.55 4.13
CA ALA A 131 -18.90 -33.18 3.97
C ALA A 131 -19.19 -31.67 4.13
N THR A 132 -18.26 -30.91 4.73
CA THR A 132 -18.34 -29.45 4.90
C THR A 132 -17.82 -28.68 3.69
N CYS A 133 -17.04 -29.30 2.80
CA CYS A 133 -16.60 -28.68 1.56
C CYS A 133 -17.70 -28.83 0.50
N THR A 134 -18.32 -27.71 0.14
CA THR A 134 -19.42 -27.70 -0.84
C THR A 134 -18.94 -27.79 -2.29
N GLY A 135 -17.63 -27.80 -2.53
CA GLY A 135 -17.05 -27.71 -3.88
C GLY A 135 -17.34 -26.37 -4.59
N SER A 136 -17.90 -25.38 -3.87
CA SER A 136 -18.21 -24.07 -4.42
C SER A 136 -16.95 -23.42 -4.96
N ARG A 137 -17.00 -22.99 -6.22
CA ARG A 137 -15.91 -22.23 -6.85
C ARG A 137 -16.32 -20.77 -6.91
N PRO A 138 -15.46 -19.84 -6.46
CA PRO A 138 -15.74 -18.44 -6.64
C PRO A 138 -15.81 -18.13 -8.14
N VAL A 139 -16.85 -17.41 -8.56
CA VAL A 139 -16.85 -16.79 -9.89
C VAL A 139 -15.90 -15.61 -9.82
N LYS A 140 -14.75 -15.73 -10.47
CA LYS A 140 -13.82 -14.61 -10.62
C LYS A 140 -14.47 -13.56 -11.53
N LEU A 141 -15.01 -12.49 -10.93
CA LEU A 141 -15.68 -11.41 -11.67
C LEU A 141 -14.66 -10.63 -12.51
N GLU A 142 -13.58 -10.18 -11.89
CA GLU A 142 -12.43 -9.56 -12.54
C GLU A 142 -11.24 -9.63 -11.57
N SER A 143 -10.01 -9.53 -12.07
CA SER A 143 -8.85 -9.17 -11.24
C SER A 143 -8.37 -7.80 -11.66
N GLU A 144 -7.80 -7.03 -10.74
CA GLU A 144 -7.14 -5.76 -11.05
C GLU A 144 -6.16 -5.91 -12.23
N ALA A 145 -5.34 -6.97 -12.23
CA ALA A 145 -4.46 -7.30 -13.36
C ALA A 145 -5.18 -7.52 -14.71
N ALA A 146 -6.43 -7.99 -14.70
CA ALA A 146 -7.22 -8.19 -15.91
C ALA A 146 -7.91 -6.88 -16.38
N ALA A 147 -8.33 -6.03 -15.44
CA ALA A 147 -8.78 -4.68 -15.74
C ALA A 147 -7.63 -3.82 -16.30
N ASP A 148 -6.45 -3.93 -15.69
CA ASP A 148 -5.22 -3.24 -16.11
C ASP A 148 -4.70 -3.77 -17.45
N ALA A 149 -4.88 -5.06 -17.76
CA ALA A 149 -4.52 -5.61 -19.07
C ALA A 149 -5.39 -5.05 -20.21
N LYS A 150 -6.63 -4.62 -19.93
CA LYS A 150 -7.49 -3.95 -20.91
C LYS A 150 -7.16 -2.47 -21.08
N ARG A 151 -6.32 -1.91 -20.20
CA ARG A 151 -5.97 -0.49 -20.21
C ARG A 151 -4.96 -0.22 -21.32
N ASP A 152 -5.25 0.78 -22.14
CA ASP A 152 -4.29 1.28 -23.11
C ASP A 152 -3.21 2.11 -22.39
N TRP A 153 -2.20 1.42 -21.85
CA TRP A 153 -1.09 2.05 -21.13
C TRP A 153 -0.29 3.02 -22.00
N VAL A 154 -0.29 2.84 -23.33
CA VAL A 154 0.36 3.77 -24.26
C VAL A 154 -0.41 5.10 -24.26
N MET A 155 -1.74 5.04 -24.32
CA MET A 155 -2.57 6.24 -24.21
C MET A 155 -2.44 6.89 -22.83
N MET A 156 -2.41 6.12 -21.73
CA MET A 156 -2.27 6.69 -20.38
C MET A 156 -0.96 7.47 -20.21
N ARG A 157 0.17 6.90 -20.66
CA ARG A 157 1.47 7.59 -20.62
C ARG A 157 1.47 8.85 -21.46
N GLU A 158 0.77 8.85 -22.59
CA GLU A 158 0.64 10.04 -23.41
C GLU A 158 -0.17 11.15 -22.71
N LEU A 159 -1.22 10.78 -21.98
CA LEU A 159 -1.97 11.72 -21.14
C LEU A 159 -1.09 12.28 -20.03
N ASP A 160 -0.30 11.44 -19.34
CA ASP A 160 0.68 11.86 -18.33
C ASP A 160 1.69 12.84 -18.92
N ARG A 161 2.29 12.50 -20.07
CA ARG A 161 3.24 13.37 -20.76
C ARG A 161 2.64 14.74 -21.08
N ARG A 162 1.38 14.79 -21.55
CA ARG A 162 0.68 16.05 -21.84
C ARG A 162 0.36 16.83 -20.56
N ALA A 163 -0.03 16.15 -19.49
CA ALA A 163 -0.31 16.78 -18.19
C ALA A 163 0.96 17.37 -17.56
N SER A 164 2.08 16.65 -17.63
CA SER A 164 3.39 17.15 -17.20
C SER A 164 3.85 18.34 -18.05
N ALA A 165 3.60 18.34 -19.36
CA ALA A 165 4.02 19.43 -20.24
C ALA A 165 3.34 20.78 -19.91
N VAL A 166 2.19 20.77 -19.24
CA VAL A 166 1.47 22.00 -18.84
C VAL A 166 1.62 22.35 -17.36
N SER A 167 2.21 21.47 -16.55
CA SER A 167 2.24 21.66 -15.09
C SER A 167 3.02 22.90 -14.67
N ASP A 168 4.16 23.18 -15.31
CA ASP A 168 4.99 24.31 -14.92
C ASP A 168 4.34 25.65 -15.29
N ALA A 169 3.76 25.74 -16.48
CA ALA A 169 3.01 26.92 -16.90
C ALA A 169 1.80 27.19 -15.99
N ARG A 170 1.09 26.14 -15.54
CA ARG A 170 0.00 26.26 -14.58
C ARG A 170 0.49 26.74 -13.21
N ARG A 171 1.56 26.15 -12.67
CA ARG A 171 2.15 26.56 -11.38
C ARG A 171 2.64 28.00 -11.40
N ASP A 172 3.28 28.42 -12.49
CA ASP A 172 3.74 29.80 -12.66
C ASP A 172 2.57 30.78 -12.70
N TRP A 173 1.49 30.42 -13.39
CA TRP A 173 0.26 31.20 -13.39
C TRP A 173 -0.36 31.30 -11.99
N VAL A 174 -0.43 30.19 -11.25
CA VAL A 174 -0.94 30.15 -9.87
C VAL A 174 -0.14 31.08 -8.96
N ARG A 175 1.20 31.03 -9.06
CA ARG A 175 2.08 31.91 -8.29
C ARG A 175 1.82 33.38 -8.63
N ALA A 176 1.76 33.70 -9.92
CA ALA A 176 1.64 35.08 -10.40
C ALA A 176 0.25 35.70 -10.13
N ASN A 177 -0.81 34.90 -10.04
CA ASN A 177 -2.18 35.40 -9.94
C ASN A 177 -2.81 35.11 -8.57
N LEU A 178 -2.87 33.84 -8.16
CA LEU A 178 -3.61 33.44 -6.95
C LEU A 178 -2.82 33.70 -5.67
N LEU A 179 -1.50 33.48 -5.67
CA LEU A 179 -0.69 33.73 -4.47
C LEU A 179 -0.29 35.20 -4.33
N ALA A 180 -0.09 35.90 -5.46
CA ALA A 180 0.19 37.33 -5.45
C ALA A 180 -1.02 38.17 -5.03
N ALA A 181 -2.22 37.80 -5.50
CA ALA A 181 -3.47 38.50 -5.21
C ALA A 181 -4.63 37.50 -5.01
N PRO A 182 -4.73 36.86 -3.82
CA PRO A 182 -5.81 35.93 -3.52
C PRO A 182 -7.19 36.57 -3.69
N PRO A 183 -8.15 35.91 -4.36
CA PRO A 183 -9.52 36.41 -4.43
C PRO A 183 -10.15 36.54 -3.03
N PRO A 184 -11.03 37.52 -2.78
CA PRO A 184 -11.62 37.76 -1.45
C PRO A 184 -12.53 36.63 -0.93
N TRP A 185 -12.80 35.61 -1.73
CA TRP A 185 -13.68 34.47 -1.41
C TRP A 185 -12.90 33.14 -1.37
N ILE A 186 -11.57 33.18 -1.49
CA ILE A 186 -10.74 31.99 -1.63
C ILE A 186 -10.84 31.06 -0.41
N GLU A 187 -11.09 31.61 0.78
CA GLU A 187 -11.33 30.84 1.99
C GLU A 187 -12.58 29.94 1.90
N ILE A 188 -13.58 30.32 1.11
CA ILE A 188 -14.77 29.48 0.85
C ILE A 188 -14.36 28.26 0.02
N PHE A 189 -13.47 28.45 -0.97
CA PHE A 189 -12.93 27.32 -1.74
C PHE A 189 -12.14 26.38 -0.83
N ILE A 190 -11.27 26.92 0.04
CA ILE A 190 -10.49 26.14 1.00
C ILE A 190 -11.44 25.32 1.90
N ALA A 191 -12.44 25.97 2.50
CA ALA A 191 -13.37 25.30 3.41
C ALA A 191 -14.17 24.18 2.74
N ARG A 192 -14.67 24.39 1.53
CA ARG A 192 -15.45 23.39 0.78
C ARG A 192 -14.63 22.16 0.40
N ASN A 193 -13.36 22.37 0.09
CA ASN A 193 -12.48 21.34 -0.45
C ASN A 193 -11.46 20.81 0.56
N PHE A 194 -11.57 21.22 1.83
CA PHE A 194 -10.66 20.84 2.91
C PHE A 194 -10.57 19.32 3.10
N HIS A 195 -11.67 18.60 2.86
CA HIS A 195 -11.73 17.14 2.98
C HIS A 195 -10.78 16.40 2.02
N TYR A 196 -10.38 17.00 0.88
CA TYR A 196 -9.38 16.39 0.00
C TYR A 196 -7.96 16.44 0.57
N LEU A 197 -7.71 17.35 1.51
CA LEU A 197 -6.37 17.57 2.04
C LEU A 197 -5.87 16.41 2.90
N THR A 198 -6.75 15.57 3.46
CA THR A 198 -6.36 14.36 4.21
C THR A 198 -5.53 13.40 3.35
N ASP A 199 -5.80 13.36 2.05
CA ASP A 199 -5.16 12.43 1.11
C ASP A 199 -4.07 13.10 0.28
N LEU A 200 -4.16 14.42 0.12
CA LEU A 200 -3.27 15.18 -0.75
C LEU A 200 -2.10 15.84 0.00
N HIS A 201 -2.23 16.11 1.30
CA HIS A 201 -1.11 16.62 2.08
C HIS A 201 -0.10 15.53 2.41
N CYS A 202 1.07 15.67 1.82
CA CYS A 202 2.23 14.84 2.07
C CYS A 202 3.52 15.66 1.92
N PRO A 203 4.69 15.10 2.30
CA PRO A 203 5.97 15.79 2.14
C PRO A 203 6.19 16.36 0.72
N ALA A 204 5.76 15.64 -0.33
CA ALA A 204 5.90 16.11 -1.71
C ALA A 204 5.05 17.35 -2.02
N SER A 205 3.79 17.39 -1.55
CA SER A 205 2.95 18.59 -1.67
C SER A 205 3.53 19.78 -0.89
N MET A 206 4.19 19.53 0.25
CA MET A 206 4.79 20.59 1.07
C MET A 206 6.03 21.18 0.41
N THR A 207 6.87 20.34 -0.22
CA THR A 207 7.97 20.81 -1.08
C THR A 207 7.44 21.67 -2.23
N LEU A 208 6.32 21.28 -2.84
CA LEU A 208 5.71 22.08 -3.90
C LEU A 208 5.18 23.42 -3.37
N ALA A 209 4.58 23.46 -2.17
CA ALA A 209 4.15 24.70 -1.52
C ALA A 209 5.33 25.64 -1.26
N ALA A 210 6.46 25.10 -0.78
CA ALA A 210 7.70 25.85 -0.57
C ALA A 210 8.21 26.47 -1.89
N ASN A 211 8.24 25.68 -2.97
CA ASN A 211 8.63 26.13 -4.31
C ASN A 211 7.68 27.22 -4.88
N MET A 212 6.38 27.12 -4.59
CA MET A 212 5.42 28.16 -4.99
C MET A 212 5.68 29.48 -4.27
N LEU A 213 6.09 29.44 -3.00
CA LEU A 213 6.47 30.60 -2.20
C LEU A 213 7.90 31.10 -2.45
N GLY A 214 8.63 30.50 -3.40
CA GLY A 214 10.01 30.87 -3.74
C GLY A 214 11.04 30.48 -2.67
N ILE A 215 10.76 29.43 -1.88
CA ILE A 215 11.68 28.83 -0.92
C ILE A 215 12.40 27.69 -1.63
N ASN A 216 13.70 27.86 -1.93
CA ASN A 216 14.48 26.93 -2.73
C ASN A 216 15.07 25.72 -1.95
N GLU A 217 14.67 25.49 -0.69
CA GLU A 217 15.24 24.43 0.15
C GLU A 217 14.19 23.50 0.79
N SER A 218 14.54 22.22 0.86
CA SER A 218 13.64 21.06 0.91
C SER A 218 13.23 20.61 2.33
N SER A 219 12.74 21.49 3.20
CA SER A 219 12.16 21.03 4.48
C SER A 219 10.87 21.76 4.89
N GLY A 220 9.86 20.99 5.29
CA GLY A 220 8.59 21.50 5.79
C GLY A 220 8.70 22.30 7.10
N GLU A 221 9.81 22.15 7.84
CA GLU A 221 10.07 22.88 9.09
C GLU A 221 10.26 24.39 8.85
N GLN A 222 10.80 24.80 7.70
CA GLN A 222 11.00 26.22 7.40
C GLN A 222 9.71 26.93 6.93
N LEU A 223 8.72 26.19 6.41
CA LEU A 223 7.42 26.76 6.05
C LEU A 223 6.69 27.27 7.30
N ALA A 224 6.73 26.47 8.37
CA ALA A 224 6.20 26.84 9.68
C ALA A 224 6.98 28.02 10.30
N ALA A 225 8.30 28.08 10.09
CA ALA A 225 9.12 29.21 10.54
C ALA A 225 8.80 30.53 9.80
N ARG A 226 8.50 30.50 8.49
CA ARG A 226 8.16 31.71 7.72
C ARG A 226 6.77 32.28 7.99
N ALA A 227 5.80 31.44 8.36
CA ALA A 227 4.50 31.91 8.86
C ALA A 227 4.62 32.81 10.09
N ASN A 228 5.74 32.71 10.84
CA ASN A 228 6.02 33.52 12.02
C ASN A 228 6.79 34.83 11.75
N VAL A 229 7.34 35.08 10.54
CA VAL A 229 8.33 36.17 10.35
C VAL A 229 7.83 37.36 9.53
N ASP A 230 7.02 37.21 8.49
CA ASP A 230 6.38 38.37 7.79
C ASP A 230 5.49 37.96 6.59
N VAL A 231 5.29 36.66 6.36
CA VAL A 231 4.38 36.19 5.30
C VAL A 231 2.97 36.13 5.88
N ARG A 232 2.02 36.81 5.25
CA ARG A 232 0.61 36.75 5.66
C ARG A 232 0.18 35.27 5.71
N SER A 233 -0.26 34.83 6.89
CA SER A 233 -0.54 33.41 7.17
C SER A 233 -1.61 32.81 6.26
N ASP A 234 -2.52 33.65 5.76
CA ASP A 234 -3.51 33.33 4.72
C ASP A 234 -2.86 32.87 3.40
N ILE A 235 -1.79 33.52 2.93
CA ILE A 235 -1.05 33.14 1.72
C ILE A 235 -0.34 31.79 1.92
N VAL A 236 0.25 31.56 3.10
CA VAL A 236 0.93 30.29 3.39
C VAL A 236 -0.07 29.14 3.36
N ILE A 237 -1.22 29.31 4.02
CA ILE A 237 -2.31 28.32 3.99
C ILE A 237 -2.77 28.08 2.56
N LEU A 238 -3.00 29.15 1.78
CA LEU A 238 -3.42 29.02 0.39
C LEU A 238 -2.39 28.28 -0.47
N ALA A 239 -1.10 28.57 -0.31
CA ALA A 239 -0.03 27.88 -1.03
C ALA A 239 0.01 26.38 -0.68
N MET A 240 -0.16 26.02 0.59
CA MET A 240 -0.25 24.63 1.03
C MET A 240 -1.42 23.91 0.35
N VAL A 241 -2.61 24.52 0.37
CA VAL A 241 -3.81 23.95 -0.25
C VAL A 241 -3.62 23.78 -1.76
N LEU A 242 -3.22 24.84 -2.48
CA LEU A 242 -3.04 24.78 -3.94
C LEU A 242 -1.94 23.79 -4.35
N ALA A 243 -0.87 23.68 -3.57
CA ALA A 243 0.18 22.69 -3.80
C ALA A 243 -0.30 21.25 -3.57
N ALA A 244 -1.20 21.02 -2.61
CA ALA A 244 -1.83 19.70 -2.44
C ALA A 244 -2.68 19.32 -3.66
N PHE A 245 -3.46 20.26 -4.21
CA PHE A 245 -4.20 20.03 -5.45
C PHE A 245 -3.28 19.82 -6.66
N GLU A 246 -2.21 20.59 -6.80
CA GLU A 246 -1.23 20.40 -7.88
C GLU A 246 -0.50 19.06 -7.77
N TRP A 247 -0.16 18.63 -6.55
CA TRP A 247 0.39 17.30 -6.32
C TRP A 247 -0.61 16.20 -6.71
N GLY A 248 -1.87 16.34 -6.30
CA GLY A 248 -2.93 15.43 -6.74
C GLY A 248 -3.07 15.37 -8.25
N ALA A 249 -2.99 16.50 -8.94
CA ALA A 249 -3.07 16.59 -10.40
C ALA A 249 -1.94 15.82 -11.11
N GLN A 250 -0.81 15.60 -10.43
CA GLN A 250 0.34 14.84 -10.95
C GLN A 250 0.27 13.33 -10.67
N ARG A 251 -0.68 12.83 -9.87
CA ARG A 251 -0.78 11.39 -9.58
C ARG A 251 -1.23 10.62 -10.81
N ASP A 252 -0.69 9.42 -11.03
CA ASP A 252 -0.88 8.60 -12.25
C ASP A 252 -2.22 7.81 -12.31
N THR A 253 -3.38 8.46 -12.09
CA THR A 253 -4.70 7.76 -12.09
C THR A 253 -5.72 8.34 -13.07
N TRP A 254 -5.67 7.96 -14.35
CA TRP A 254 -6.61 8.49 -15.38
C TRP A 254 -8.01 7.85 -15.36
N ARG A 255 -8.47 7.34 -14.22
CA ARG A 255 -9.80 6.71 -14.12
C ARG A 255 -10.86 7.79 -13.89
N VAL A 256 -11.97 7.67 -14.63
CA VAL A 256 -13.12 8.58 -14.52
C VAL A 256 -13.68 8.51 -13.10
N GLY A 257 -13.81 9.66 -12.43
CA GLY A 257 -14.33 9.75 -11.06
C GLY A 257 -13.31 9.56 -9.94
N GLU A 258 -12.07 9.15 -10.23
CA GLU A 258 -11.02 8.96 -9.20
C GLU A 258 -10.23 10.24 -8.87
N ARG A 259 -10.49 11.36 -9.57
CA ARG A 259 -9.87 12.66 -9.30
C ARG A 259 -10.88 13.80 -9.12
N PRO A 260 -11.84 13.70 -8.19
CA PRO A 260 -12.83 14.76 -7.98
C PRO A 260 -12.18 16.09 -7.55
N TYR A 261 -10.99 16.03 -6.92
CA TYR A 261 -10.16 17.18 -6.59
C TYR A 261 -9.58 17.90 -7.82
N CYS A 262 -9.29 17.19 -8.92
CA CYS A 262 -8.77 17.83 -10.15
C CYS A 262 -9.81 18.74 -10.78
N LYS A 263 -11.07 18.30 -10.80
CA LYS A 263 -12.19 19.13 -11.26
C LYS A 263 -12.32 20.41 -10.42
N ALA A 264 -12.45 20.27 -9.10
CA ALA A 264 -12.58 21.41 -8.19
C ALA A 264 -11.42 22.42 -8.37
N TYR A 265 -10.19 21.91 -8.49
CA TYR A 265 -9.02 22.73 -8.69
C TYR A 265 -8.99 23.46 -10.03
N LEU A 266 -9.19 22.75 -11.14
CA LEU A 266 -9.12 23.32 -12.48
C LEU A 266 -10.30 24.27 -12.76
N GLU A 267 -11.47 24.01 -12.17
CA GLU A 267 -12.61 24.94 -12.18
C GLU A 267 -12.30 26.24 -11.41
N LEU A 268 -11.63 26.15 -10.25
CA LEU A 268 -11.14 27.34 -9.54
C LEU A 268 -10.20 28.15 -10.44
N LEU A 269 -9.20 27.49 -11.05
CA LEU A 269 -8.25 28.19 -11.91
C LEU A 269 -8.97 28.87 -13.08
N ALA A 270 -9.86 28.15 -13.75
CA ALA A 270 -10.65 28.68 -14.87
C ALA A 270 -11.52 29.87 -14.46
N HIS A 271 -12.18 29.78 -13.30
CA HIS A 271 -12.99 30.86 -12.76
C HIS A 271 -12.15 32.11 -12.45
N CYS A 272 -10.89 31.93 -12.05
CA CYS A 272 -9.93 33.01 -11.83
C CYS A 272 -9.23 33.49 -13.11
N GLY A 273 -9.63 33.00 -14.29
CA GLY A 273 -9.15 33.46 -15.60
C GLY A 273 -8.02 32.63 -16.23
N TYR A 274 -7.63 31.50 -15.63
CA TYR A 274 -6.70 30.57 -16.26
C TYR A 274 -7.36 29.88 -17.46
N ARG A 275 -6.67 29.83 -18.60
CA ARG A 275 -7.18 29.12 -19.77
C ARG A 275 -6.72 27.67 -19.73
N LEU A 276 -7.65 26.75 -19.46
CA LEU A 276 -7.37 25.32 -19.49
C LEU A 276 -6.94 24.85 -20.89
N SER A 277 -5.89 24.05 -20.91
CA SER A 277 -5.45 23.29 -22.09
C SER A 277 -6.37 22.11 -22.37
N PRO A 278 -6.30 21.49 -23.56
CA PRO A 278 -7.11 20.31 -23.87
C PRO A 278 -6.95 19.15 -22.88
N ILE A 279 -5.73 18.91 -22.37
CA ILE A 279 -5.50 17.84 -21.38
C ILE A 279 -6.10 18.20 -20.01
N GLU A 280 -6.09 19.47 -19.63
CA GLU A 280 -6.70 19.92 -18.38
C GLU A 280 -8.23 19.87 -18.45
N HIS A 281 -8.82 20.08 -19.63
CA HIS A 281 -10.25 19.80 -19.84
C HIS A 281 -10.59 18.32 -19.65
N VAL A 282 -9.71 17.39 -20.05
CA VAL A 282 -9.86 15.95 -19.73
C VAL A 282 -9.75 15.72 -18.22
N MET A 283 -8.72 16.30 -17.56
CA MET A 283 -8.50 16.15 -16.11
C MET A 283 -9.64 16.71 -15.27
N ALA A 284 -10.29 17.79 -15.72
CA ALA A 284 -11.47 18.37 -15.10
C ALA A 284 -12.76 17.59 -15.39
N GLY A 285 -12.71 16.61 -16.31
CA GLY A 285 -13.87 15.84 -16.75
C GLY A 285 -14.84 16.63 -17.63
N HIS A 286 -14.39 17.70 -18.29
CA HIS A 286 -15.20 18.49 -19.23
C HIS A 286 -15.36 17.78 -20.57
N ILE A 287 -14.35 16.99 -20.96
CA ILE A 287 -14.35 16.15 -22.15
C ILE A 287 -13.80 14.76 -21.80
N SER A 288 -14.20 13.75 -22.56
CA SER A 288 -13.67 12.39 -22.38
C SER A 288 -12.29 12.21 -23.04
N ILE A 289 -11.64 11.07 -22.78
CA ILE A 289 -10.36 10.73 -23.42
C ILE A 289 -10.57 10.54 -24.94
N GLU A 290 -11.71 10.01 -25.35
CA GLU A 290 -12.09 9.79 -26.75
C GLU A 290 -12.33 11.11 -27.50
N GLU A 291 -12.79 12.14 -26.80
CA GLU A 291 -13.04 13.47 -27.36
C GLU A 291 -11.75 14.31 -27.48
N LEU A 292 -10.66 13.89 -26.84
CA LEU A 292 -9.37 14.57 -26.93
C LEU A 292 -8.81 14.46 -28.36
N LYS A 293 -8.78 15.58 -29.07
CA LYS A 293 -8.21 15.65 -30.43
C LYS A 293 -6.69 15.46 -30.40
N LEU A 294 -6.23 14.31 -30.88
CA LEU A 294 -4.83 14.05 -31.18
C LEU A 294 -4.50 14.47 -32.61
N SER A 295 -3.28 14.96 -32.85
CA SER A 295 -2.83 15.23 -34.21
C SER A 295 -2.58 13.91 -34.97
N ALA A 296 -2.64 13.93 -36.30
CA ALA A 296 -2.35 12.74 -37.10
C ALA A 296 -0.94 12.18 -36.81
N THR A 297 0.04 13.05 -36.55
CA THR A 297 1.39 12.69 -36.13
C THR A 297 1.40 11.99 -34.78
N ASP A 298 0.64 12.50 -33.79
CA ASP A 298 0.54 11.86 -32.48
C ASP A 298 -0.10 10.48 -32.57
N THR A 299 -1.19 10.35 -33.33
CA THR A 299 -1.86 9.05 -33.54
C THR A 299 -0.91 8.04 -34.17
N ALA A 300 -0.20 8.43 -35.24
CA ALA A 300 0.78 7.58 -35.90
C ALA A 300 1.92 7.17 -34.94
N ARG A 301 2.37 8.09 -34.08
CA ARG A 301 3.38 7.81 -33.06
C ARG A 301 2.88 6.78 -32.05
N LEU A 302 1.67 6.94 -31.51
CA LEU A 302 1.10 6.01 -30.54
C LEU A 302 0.88 4.63 -31.14
N ASP A 303 0.37 4.56 -32.38
CA ASP A 303 0.21 3.30 -33.11
C ASP A 303 1.55 2.60 -33.32
N ARG A 304 2.60 3.36 -33.62
CA ARG A 304 3.96 2.80 -33.74
C ARG A 304 4.47 2.27 -32.40
N ILE A 305 4.25 2.99 -31.29
CA ILE A 305 4.60 2.51 -29.95
C ILE A 305 3.86 1.21 -29.63
N ARG A 306 2.55 1.12 -29.92
CA ARG A 306 1.77 -0.11 -29.72
C ARG A 306 2.36 -1.29 -30.49
N GLN A 307 2.67 -1.10 -31.77
CA GLN A 307 3.33 -2.13 -32.59
C GLN A 307 4.68 -2.57 -32.00
N LEU A 308 5.51 -1.64 -31.55
CA LEU A 308 6.82 -1.96 -30.96
C LEU A 308 6.68 -2.69 -29.62
N ARG A 309 5.68 -2.34 -28.80
CA ARG A 309 5.39 -3.05 -27.55
C ARG A 309 4.89 -4.47 -27.80
N ASP A 310 4.05 -4.67 -28.81
CA ASP A 310 3.62 -5.99 -29.24
C ASP A 310 4.80 -6.82 -29.77
N GLN A 311 5.68 -6.23 -30.58
CA GLN A 311 6.90 -6.89 -31.06
C GLN A 311 7.82 -7.28 -29.89
N GLN A 312 8.04 -6.38 -28.93
CA GLN A 312 8.79 -6.66 -27.70
C GLN A 312 8.18 -7.82 -26.92
N TYR A 313 6.85 -7.86 -26.78
CA TYR A 313 6.15 -8.96 -26.13
C TYR A 313 6.34 -10.29 -26.87
N GLN A 314 6.17 -10.31 -28.20
CA GLN A 314 6.34 -11.51 -29.01
C GLN A 314 7.78 -12.04 -28.97
N LEU A 315 8.79 -11.16 -29.03
CA LEU A 315 10.20 -11.55 -28.89
C LEU A 315 10.47 -12.23 -27.55
N ARG A 316 9.90 -11.71 -26.45
CA ARG A 316 9.99 -12.33 -25.12
C ARG A 316 9.28 -13.67 -25.04
N MET A 317 8.08 -13.78 -25.62
CA MET A 317 7.35 -15.05 -25.68
C MET A 317 8.16 -16.11 -26.43
N ASN A 318 8.73 -15.73 -27.58
CA ASN A 318 9.57 -16.60 -28.40
C ASN A 318 10.85 -17.04 -27.68
N ARG A 319 11.47 -16.14 -26.90
CA ARG A 319 12.69 -16.45 -26.13
C ARG A 319 12.42 -17.35 -24.92
N TYR A 320 11.53 -16.93 -24.02
CA TYR A 320 11.39 -17.55 -22.70
C TYR A 320 10.41 -18.73 -22.67
N TYR A 321 9.38 -18.70 -23.51
CA TYR A 321 8.30 -19.68 -23.46
C TYR A 321 8.39 -20.66 -24.64
N ALA A 322 8.41 -20.16 -25.87
CA ALA A 322 8.49 -21.01 -27.06
C ALA A 322 9.91 -21.56 -27.31
N LYS A 323 10.95 -20.90 -26.75
CA LYS A 323 12.37 -21.22 -26.94
C LYS A 323 12.79 -21.33 -28.41
N THR A 324 12.15 -20.55 -29.27
CA THR A 324 12.39 -20.52 -30.73
C THR A 324 13.52 -19.57 -31.12
N LEU A 325 13.93 -18.67 -30.23
CA LEU A 325 15.04 -17.73 -30.42
C LEU A 325 16.23 -18.07 -29.52
N SER A 326 17.44 -18.05 -30.09
CA SER A 326 18.69 -18.06 -29.33
C SER A 326 18.88 -16.74 -28.57
N ASP A 327 19.80 -16.72 -27.59
CA ASP A 327 20.07 -15.51 -26.81
C ASP A 327 20.61 -14.36 -27.68
N GLU A 328 21.50 -14.68 -28.62
CA GLU A 328 22.07 -13.72 -29.56
C GLU A 328 21.01 -13.17 -30.53
N GLN A 329 20.13 -14.04 -31.05
CA GLN A 329 19.04 -13.63 -31.93
C GLN A 329 18.03 -12.73 -31.21
N TYR A 330 17.71 -13.05 -29.95
CA TYR A 330 16.83 -12.23 -29.13
C TYR A 330 17.45 -10.86 -28.82
N ARG A 331 18.73 -10.81 -28.41
CA ARG A 331 19.42 -9.53 -28.15
C ARG A 331 19.47 -8.63 -29.39
N ALA A 332 19.88 -9.17 -30.53
CA ALA A 332 19.94 -8.39 -31.76
C ALA A 332 18.57 -7.84 -32.19
N ALA A 333 17.51 -8.64 -32.04
CA ALA A 333 16.15 -8.21 -32.39
C ALA A 333 15.57 -7.20 -31.38
N ILE A 334 15.80 -7.40 -30.08
CA ILE A 334 15.22 -6.54 -29.04
C ILE A 334 15.92 -5.19 -28.94
N GLU A 335 17.22 -5.11 -29.24
CA GLU A 335 18.00 -3.86 -29.26
C GLU A 335 17.43 -2.86 -30.27
N SER A 336 17.06 -3.31 -31.48
CA SER A 336 16.43 -2.45 -32.48
C SER A 336 15.08 -1.91 -32.00
N VAL A 337 14.27 -2.75 -31.34
CA VAL A 337 12.97 -2.35 -30.80
C VAL A 337 13.13 -1.36 -29.65
N HIS A 338 14.11 -1.59 -28.76
CA HIS A 338 14.43 -0.69 -27.65
C HIS A 338 14.94 0.68 -28.13
N ALA A 339 15.80 0.70 -29.16
CA ALA A 339 16.31 1.92 -29.74
C ALA A 339 15.19 2.78 -30.34
N GLU A 340 14.24 2.15 -31.05
CA GLU A 340 13.10 2.85 -31.62
C GLU A 340 12.11 3.32 -30.55
N LEU A 341 11.80 2.50 -29.53
CA LEU A 341 10.97 2.96 -28.40
C LEU A 341 11.60 4.18 -27.73
N SER A 342 12.91 4.17 -27.52
CA SER A 342 13.64 5.29 -26.91
C SER A 342 13.57 6.56 -27.76
N SER A 343 13.67 6.44 -29.09
CA SER A 343 13.56 7.59 -30.00
C SER A 343 12.15 8.21 -30.02
N LEU A 344 11.12 7.42 -29.71
CA LEU A 344 9.74 7.87 -29.54
C LEU A 344 9.43 8.45 -28.15
N GLY A 345 10.41 8.43 -27.23
CA GLY A 345 10.30 8.93 -25.86
C GLY A 345 9.80 7.91 -24.84
N GLU A 346 9.83 6.62 -25.18
CA GLU A 346 9.43 5.52 -24.30
C GLU A 346 10.63 4.86 -23.62
N LEU A 347 10.46 4.43 -22.36
CA LEU A 347 11.49 3.66 -21.69
C LEU A 347 11.60 2.25 -22.30
N PRO A 348 12.82 1.78 -22.63
CA PRO A 348 13.02 0.41 -23.08
C PRO A 348 12.62 -0.56 -21.98
N GLY A 349 12.14 -1.74 -22.40
CA GLY A 349 11.80 -2.80 -21.45
C GLY A 349 13.09 -3.44 -20.89
N PRO A 350 13.00 -4.30 -19.86
CA PRO A 350 14.14 -5.11 -19.45
C PRO A 350 14.72 -5.90 -20.63
N MET A 351 16.04 -6.07 -20.67
CA MET A 351 16.72 -6.96 -21.61
C MET A 351 16.38 -8.41 -21.28
#